data_AF-A0A447U5M6-F1
#
_entry.id   AF-A0A447U5M6-F1
#
_cell.length_a   1.000
_cell.length_b   1.000
_cell.length_c   1.000
_cell.angle_alpha   90.00
_cell.angle_beta   90.00
_cell.angle_gamma   90.00
#
_symmetry.space_group_name_H-M   'P 1'
#
loop_
_entity.id
_entity.type
_entity.pdbx_description
1 polymer ?
#
loop_
_entity_poly.entity_id
_entity_poly.type
_entity_poly.pdbx_seq_one_letter_code
_entity_poly.pdbx_strand_id
1 'polypeptide(L)'
;MLGLLDDAVCYVDDALHHQPEDEQRVHQALEGLKQRVQSLETRPDSKEPLVVQQIGLLIALLPEIGRLQRQISPPISTLITQP
;
A
#
# COMPACT_ATOMS: atom_id res chain seq x y z
N MET A 1 9.09 -9.48 12.31
CA MET A 1 8.38 -8.21 12.59
C MET A 1 8.99 -7.03 11.81
N LEU A 2 10.24 -6.63 12.07
CA LEU A 2 10.82 -5.42 11.49
C LEU A 2 10.78 -5.40 9.95
N GLY A 3 11.23 -6.48 9.30
CA GLY A 3 11.15 -6.58 7.83
C GLY A 3 9.74 -6.56 7.26
N LEU A 4 8.69 -6.91 8.02
CA LEU A 4 7.30 -6.75 7.54
C LEU A 4 6.91 -5.27 7.52
N LEU A 5 7.35 -4.52 8.53
CA LEU A 5 7.12 -3.08 8.62
C LEU A 5 7.85 -2.35 7.51
N ASP A 6 9.12 -2.67 7.28
CA ASP A 6 9.93 -2.05 6.23
C ASP A 6 9.27 -2.24 4.85
N ASP A 7 8.88 -3.47 4.53
CA ASP A 7 8.22 -3.76 3.25
C ASP A 7 6.82 -3.12 3.15
N ALA A 8 6.09 -3.02 4.26
CA ALA A 8 4.81 -2.33 4.29
C ALA A 8 4.96 -0.82 4.04
N VAL A 9 5.99 -0.18 4.60
CA VAL A 9 6.28 1.24 4.34
C VAL A 9 6.66 1.44 2.87
N CYS A 10 7.54 0.61 2.31
CA CYS A 10 7.91 0.68 0.89
C CYS A 10 6.69 0.50 -0.02
N TYR A 11 5.84 -0.48 0.26
CA TYR A 11 4.61 -0.68 -0.50
C TYR A 11 3.65 0.50 -0.40
N VAL A 12 3.53 1.12 0.78
CA VAL A 12 2.65 2.27 0.96
C VAL A 12 3.09 3.44 0.08
N ASP A 13 4.40 3.70 0.05
CA ASP A 13 4.97 4.75 -0.79
C ASP A 13 4.76 4.45 -2.28
N ASP A 14 5.09 3.24 -2.71
CA ASP A 14 4.89 2.80 -4.10
C ASP A 14 3.40 2.87 -4.51
N ALA A 15 2.48 2.38 -3.69
CA ALA A 15 1.05 2.37 -4.03
C ALA A 15 0.44 3.77 -4.18
N LEU A 16 0.98 4.77 -3.50
CA LEU A 16 0.51 6.16 -3.59
C LEU A 16 1.18 6.94 -4.72
N HIS A 17 2.44 6.63 -5.05
CA HIS A 17 3.24 7.41 -6.01
C HIS A 17 3.53 6.70 -7.34
N HIS A 18 3.14 5.44 -7.52
CA HIS A 18 3.46 4.67 -8.72
C HIS A 18 2.89 5.26 -10.01
N GLN A 19 3.65 5.09 -11.08
CA GLN A 19 3.20 5.32 -12.45
C GLN A 19 2.40 4.10 -12.95
N PRO A 20 1.56 4.24 -13.99
CA PRO A 20 0.78 3.13 -14.54
C PRO A 20 1.64 1.91 -14.96
N GLU A 21 2.86 2.13 -15.44
CA GLU A 21 3.81 1.05 -15.79
C GLU A 21 4.27 0.21 -14.58
N ASP A 22 4.18 0.74 -13.37
CA ASP A 22 4.59 0.07 -12.14
C ASP A 22 3.44 -0.73 -11.48
N GLU A 23 2.21 -0.64 -12.01
CA GLU A 23 1.01 -1.21 -11.40
C GLU A 23 1.14 -2.73 -11.13
N GLN A 24 1.76 -3.46 -12.06
CA GLN A 24 2.03 -4.89 -11.88
C GLN A 24 3.02 -5.15 -10.74
N ARG A 25 4.07 -4.33 -10.60
CA ARG A 25 5.07 -4.46 -9.54
C ARG A 25 4.42 -4.20 -8.17
N VAL A 26 3.62 -3.15 -8.08
CA VAL A 26 2.86 -2.79 -6.87
C VAL A 26 1.91 -3.91 -6.47
N HIS A 27 1.21 -4.51 -7.44
CA HIS A 27 0.31 -5.64 -7.17
C HIS A 27 1.07 -6.86 -6.64
N GLN A 28 2.23 -7.20 -7.22
CA GLN A 28 3.06 -8.31 -6.74
C GLN A 28 3.58 -8.06 -5.32
N ALA A 29 3.99 -6.82 -5.01
CA ALA A 29 4.41 -6.43 -3.66
C ALA A 29 3.26 -6.58 -2.64
N LEU A 30 2.04 -6.17 -3.01
CA LEU A 30 0.84 -6.36 -2.18
C LEU A 30 0.59 -7.84 -1.88
N GLU A 31 0.60 -8.71 -2.89
CA GLU A 31 0.35 -10.14 -2.69
C GLU A 31 1.42 -10.78 -1.81
N GLY A 32 2.70 -10.40 -2.00
CA GLY A 32 3.79 -10.84 -1.12
C GLY A 32 3.61 -10.38 0.34
N LEU A 33 3.18 -9.14 0.55
CA LEU A 33 2.86 -8.62 1.89
C LEU A 33 1.69 -9.35 2.53
N LYS A 34 0.60 -9.61 1.79
CA LYS A 34 -0.55 -10.37 2.29
C LYS A 34 -0.14 -11.78 2.73
N GLN A 35 0.68 -12.46 1.96
CA GLN A 35 1.19 -13.79 2.32
C GLN A 35 2.02 -13.73 3.61
N ARG A 36 2.91 -12.75 3.73
CA ARG A 36 3.76 -12.58 4.92
C ARG A 36 2.97 -12.22 6.16
N VAL A 37 1.93 -11.39 6.05
CA VAL A 37 1.00 -11.08 7.15
C VAL A 37 0.28 -12.34 7.62
N GLN A 38 -0.19 -13.18 6.69
CA GLN A 38 -0.89 -14.44 7.02
C GLN A 38 0.02 -15.50 7.64
N SER A 39 1.29 -15.55 7.23
CA SER A 39 2.26 -16.53 7.72
C SER A 39 2.99 -16.08 8.99
N LEU A 40 2.78 -14.84 9.45
CA LEU A 40 3.52 -14.32 10.59
C LEU A 40 2.97 -14.91 11.89
N GLU A 41 3.79 -15.71 12.57
CA GLU A 41 3.48 -16.13 13.93
C GLU A 41 3.72 -14.99 14.91
N THR A 42 2.67 -14.65 15.66
CA THR A 42 2.70 -13.58 16.67
C THR A 42 2.52 -14.17 18.06
N ARG A 43 3.17 -13.59 19.07
CA ARG A 43 2.95 -14.01 20.45
C ARG A 43 1.56 -13.53 20.92
N PRO A 44 0.65 -14.43 21.32
CA PRO A 44 -0.75 -14.06 21.64
C PRO A 44 -0.87 -13.16 22.88
N ASP A 45 0.09 -13.25 23.81
CA ASP A 45 0.17 -12.40 25.00
C ASP A 45 1.01 -11.12 24.75
N SER A 46 0.88 -10.55 23.56
CA SER A 46 1.60 -9.35 23.15
C SER A 46 0.73 -8.46 22.26
N LYS A 47 1.22 -7.26 21.94
CA LYS A 47 0.54 -6.36 20.99
C LYS A 47 0.82 -6.72 19.53
N GLU A 48 1.71 -7.66 19.25
CA GLU A 48 2.11 -8.04 17.89
C GLU A 48 0.93 -8.47 17.01
N PRO A 49 -0.03 -9.30 17.47
CA PRO A 49 -1.18 -9.70 16.64
C PRO A 49 -1.99 -8.49 16.17
N LEU A 50 -2.20 -7.52 17.06
CA LEU A 50 -2.95 -6.30 16.74
C LEU A 50 -2.21 -5.43 15.72
N VAL A 51 -0.89 -5.28 15.88
CA VAL A 51 -0.07 -4.51 14.94
C VAL A 51 -0.09 -5.17 13.55
N VAL A 52 0.05 -6.49 13.48
CA VAL A 52 -0.02 -7.25 12.21
C VAL A 52 -1.38 -7.11 11.56
N GLN A 53 -2.46 -7.20 12.34
CA GLN A 53 -3.81 -6.99 11.85
C GLN A 53 -4.00 -5.57 11.29
N GLN A 54 -3.51 -4.53 11.99
CA GLN A 54 -3.62 -3.15 11.52
C GLN A 54 -2.85 -2.91 10.23
N ILE A 55 -1.64 -3.48 10.09
CA ILE A 55 -0.89 -3.46 8.84
C ILE A 55 -1.67 -4.15 7.73
N GLY A 56 -2.22 -5.34 8.00
CA GLY A 56 -3.04 -6.09 7.05
C GLY A 56 -4.25 -5.29 6.52
N LEU A 57 -4.92 -4.56 7.41
CA LEU A 57 -6.03 -3.67 7.05
C LEU A 57 -5.55 -2.50 6.17
N LEU A 58 -4.47 -1.83 6.56
CA LEU A 58 -3.90 -0.72 5.82
C LEU A 58 -3.54 -1.12 4.38
N ILE A 59 -2.77 -2.21 4.22
CA ILE A 59 -2.29 -2.64 2.89
C ILE A 59 -3.44 -3.11 1.98
N ALA A 60 -4.51 -3.67 2.55
CA ALA A 60 -5.67 -4.13 1.79
C ALA A 60 -6.53 -2.99 1.25
N LEU A 61 -6.61 -1.87 1.98
CA LEU A 61 -7.42 -0.71 1.60
C LEU A 61 -6.66 0.28 0.70
N LEU A 62 -5.33 0.27 0.75
CA LEU A 62 -4.51 1.25 0.05
C LEU A 62 -4.69 1.29 -1.48
N PRO A 63 -4.87 0.17 -2.21
CA PRO A 63 -5.14 0.21 -3.66
C PRO A 63 -6.37 1.04 -4.00
N GLU A 64 -7.42 0.92 -3.20
CA GLU A 64 -8.66 1.67 -3.39
C GLU A 64 -8.47 3.15 -3.06
N ILE A 65 -7.72 3.47 -2.00
CA ILE A 65 -7.35 4.85 -1.66
C ILE A 65 -6.55 5.49 -2.82
N GLY A 66 -5.55 4.82 -3.36
CA GLY A 66 -4.76 5.32 -4.50
C GLY A 66 -5.60 5.47 -5.77
N ARG A 67 -6.53 4.54 -6.02
CA ARG A 67 -7.50 4.67 -7.12
C ARG A 67 -8.38 5.91 -6.96
N LEU A 68 -8.93 6.12 -5.77
CA LEU A 68 -9.77 7.28 -5.46
C LEU A 68 -8.98 8.60 -5.54
N GLN A 69 -7.76 8.64 -5.03
CA GLN A 69 -6.88 9.82 -5.12
C GLN A 69 -6.61 10.25 -6.57
N ARG A 70 -6.38 9.29 -7.47
CA ARG A 70 -6.22 9.56 -8.91
C ARG A 70 -7.49 10.08 -9.58
N GLN A 71 -8.67 9.74 -9.05
CA GLN A 71 -9.95 10.26 -9.56
C GLN A 71 -10.23 11.70 -9.11
N ILE A 72 -9.74 12.10 -7.94
CA ILE A 72 -9.98 13.43 -7.38
C ILE A 72 -8.84 14.43 -7.64
N SER A 73 -7.64 13.94 -7.96
CA SER A 73 -6.47 14.78 -8.31
C SER A 73 -6.23 14.73 -9.82
N PRO A 74 -6.83 15.64 -10.62
CA PRO A 74 -6.53 15.72 -12.04
C PRO A 74 -5.06 16.12 -12.24
N PRO A 75 -4.39 15.63 -13.31
CA PRO A 75 -3.06 16.11 -13.66
C PRO A 75 -3.13 17.62 -13.89
N ILE A 76 -2.24 18.36 -13.21
CA ILE A 76 -2.13 19.84 -13.24
C ILE A 76 -1.93 20.41 -14.66
N SER A 77 -1.70 19.56 -15.67
CA SER A 77 -1.49 19.97 -17.07
C SER A 77 -2.70 20.60 -17.77
N THR A 78 -3.91 20.59 -17.21
CA THR A 78 -5.10 21.19 -17.89
C THR A 78 -5.36 22.66 -17.57
N LEU A 79 -4.57 23.31 -16.72
CA LEU A 79 -4.80 24.71 -16.33
C LEU A 79 -3.93 25.76 -17.06
N ILE A 80 -3.05 25.36 -17.99
CA ILE A 80 -2.10 26.29 -18.65
C ILE A 80 -2.27 26.42 -20.18
N THR A 81 -3.40 26.02 -20.75
CA THR A 81 -3.71 26.36 -22.15
C THR A 81 -5.18 26.71 -22.29
N GLN A 82 -5.49 27.99 -22.09
CA GLN A 82 -6.54 28.63 -22.86
C GLN A 82 -5.92 29.81 -23.64
N PRO A 83 -6.34 30.03 -24.89
CA PRO A 83 -5.81 31.06 -25.79
C PRO A 83 -6.17 32.48 -25.37
#